data_AF-A0AAV2QDD5-F1
#
_entry.id   AF-A0AAV2QDD5-F1
#
_cell.length_a   1.000
_cell.length_b   1.000
_cell.length_c   1.000
_cell.angle_alpha   90.00
_cell.angle_beta   90.00
_cell.angle_gamma   90.00
#
_symmetry.space_group_name_H-M   'P 1'
#
loop_
_entity.id
_entity.type
_entity.pdbx_description
1 polymer ?
#
loop_
_entity_poly.entity_id
_entity_poly.type
_entity_poly.pdbx_seq_one_letter_code
_entity_poly.pdbx_strand_id
1 'polypeptide(L)'
;MYAVCKLKCANHRMPIVSDIYSNVPVDERICNICQLNEIGDEFHYLFKCKYFNKHRCKFVKHYYYIHVNMHKMTQLFDDTNDTELIKLAKFISIIIIHLKNG
;
A
#
# COMPACT_ATOMS: atom_id res chain seq x y z
N MET A 1 -5.05 11.51 8.03
CA MET A 1 -6.19 11.26 7.13
C MET A 1 -5.88 11.48 5.65
N TYR A 2 -5.23 12.58 5.23
CA TYR A 2 -4.95 12.88 3.80
C TYR A 2 -4.33 11.72 2.99
N ALA A 3 -3.41 10.95 3.58
CA ALA A 3 -2.75 9.82 2.91
C ALA A 3 -3.70 8.65 2.60
N VAL A 4 -4.65 8.35 3.49
CA VAL A 4 -5.64 7.27 3.27
C VAL A 4 -6.53 7.61 2.08
N CYS A 5 -6.99 8.86 1.99
CA CYS A 5 -7.78 9.34 0.86
C CYS A 5 -6.99 9.25 -0.46
N LYS A 6 -5.71 9.66 -0.45
CA LYS A 6 -4.85 9.49 -1.64
C LYS A 6 -4.76 8.05 -2.12
N LEU A 7 -4.62 7.10 -1.19
CA LEU A 7 -4.61 5.68 -1.53
C LEU A 7 -5.96 5.23 -2.10
N LYS A 8 -7.07 5.51 -1.39
CA LYS A 8 -8.42 5.09 -1.82
C LYS A 8 -8.83 5.68 -3.19
N CYS A 9 -8.35 6.88 -3.51
CA CYS A 9 -8.67 7.57 -4.75
C CYS A 9 -7.59 7.40 -5.83
N ALA A 10 -6.69 6.41 -5.71
CA ALA A 10 -5.61 6.15 -6.67
C ALA A 10 -4.72 7.38 -6.98
N ASN A 11 -4.61 8.33 -6.04
CA ASN A 11 -3.81 9.55 -6.18
C ASN A 11 -2.38 9.32 -5.63
N HIS A 12 -1.65 8.44 -6.31
CA HIS A 12 -0.27 8.07 -6.02
C HIS A 12 0.46 7.57 -7.26
N ARG A 13 1.74 7.20 -7.12
CA ARG A 13 2.63 6.76 -8.19
C ARG A 13 3.00 5.27 -8.10
N MET A 14 2.07 4.44 -7.65
CA MET A 14 2.23 2.98 -7.70
C MET A 14 2.11 2.52 -9.17
N PRO A 15 2.89 1.52 -9.61
CA PRO A 15 2.87 0.98 -10.97
C PRO A 15 1.47 0.72 -11.54
N ILE A 16 0.56 0.17 -10.71
CA ILE A 16 -0.81 -0.13 -11.15
C ILE A 16 -1.55 1.10 -11.71
N VAL A 17 -1.25 2.29 -11.18
CA VAL A 17 -1.82 3.59 -11.59
C VAL A 17 -0.91 4.32 -12.58
N SER A 18 0.38 4.46 -12.27
CA SER A 18 1.30 5.30 -13.06
C SER A 18 1.51 4.78 -14.46
N ASP A 19 1.55 3.46 -14.62
CA ASP A 19 1.99 2.85 -15.88
C ASP A 19 0.83 2.68 -16.87
N ILE A 20 -0.39 3.04 -16.46
CA ILE A 20 -1.56 3.18 -17.33
C ILE A 20 -1.25 4.14 -18.48
N TYR A 21 -0.65 5.29 -18.17
CA TYR A 21 -0.38 6.34 -19.15
C TYR A 21 0.65 5.93 -20.20
N SER A 22 1.45 4.89 -19.90
CA SER A 22 2.45 4.33 -20.79
C SER A 22 1.98 3.06 -21.49
N ASN A 23 0.70 2.68 -21.37
CA ASN A 23 0.10 1.45 -21.91
C ASN A 23 0.83 0.16 -21.52
N VAL A 24 1.41 0.12 -20.31
CA VAL A 24 2.04 -1.10 -19.80
C VAL A 24 0.95 -2.13 -19.45
N PRO A 25 1.04 -3.39 -19.92
CA PRO A 25 0.14 -4.48 -19.53
C PRO A 25 0.08 -4.65 -18.01
N VAL A 26 -1.08 -5.00 -17.45
CA VAL A 26 -1.28 -5.05 -15.98
C VAL A 26 -0.32 -6.04 -15.30
N ASP A 27 -0.06 -7.16 -15.95
CA ASP A 27 0.88 -8.20 -15.53
C ASP A 27 2.35 -7.74 -15.50
N GLU A 28 2.68 -6.67 -16.23
CA GLU A 28 4.01 -6.05 -16.25
C GLU A 28 4.13 -4.86 -15.27
N ARG A 29 3.06 -4.44 -14.58
CA ARG A 29 3.07 -3.33 -13.61
C ARG A 29 3.60 -3.78 -12.25
N ILE A 30 4.81 -4.30 -12.24
CA ILE A 30 5.45 -4.95 -11.09
C ILE A 30 6.06 -3.95 -10.10
N CYS A 31 6.09 -4.34 -8.83
CA CYS A 31 6.81 -3.59 -7.80
C CYS A 31 8.32 -3.62 -8.06
N ASN A 32 8.92 -2.47 -8.32
CA ASN A 32 10.35 -2.32 -8.64
C ASN A 32 11.29 -2.24 -7.42
N ILE A 33 10.75 -2.04 -6.21
CA ILE A 33 11.54 -1.89 -4.98
C ILE A 33 11.63 -3.18 -4.15
N CYS A 34 10.94 -4.25 -4.54
CA CYS A 34 11.05 -5.53 -3.86
C CYS A 34 11.25 -6.68 -4.86
N GLN A 35 11.77 -7.81 -4.36
CA GLN A 35 12.14 -8.95 -5.19
C GLN A 35 11.01 -10.00 -5.32
N LEU A 36 9.76 -9.59 -5.13
CA LEU A 36 8.61 -10.52 -5.19
C LEU A 36 8.07 -10.72 -6.60
N ASN A 37 8.42 -9.84 -7.55
CA ASN A 37 7.91 -9.86 -8.92
C ASN A 37 6.37 -9.96 -8.98
N GLU A 38 5.71 -9.23 -8.09
CA GLU A 38 4.26 -9.13 -8.02
C GLU A 38 3.82 -7.74 -8.50
N ILE A 39 2.55 -7.63 -8.92
CA ILE A 39 1.91 -6.37 -9.29
C ILE A 39 2.09 -5.36 -8.15
N GLY A 40 2.61 -4.18 -8.50
CA GLY A 40 2.82 -3.05 -7.60
C GLY A 40 1.53 -2.26 -7.39
N ASP A 41 0.56 -2.86 -6.71
CA ASP A 41 -0.71 -2.25 -6.33
C ASP A 41 -0.76 -1.88 -4.83
N GLU A 42 -1.85 -1.22 -4.43
CA GLU A 42 -2.08 -0.79 -3.05
C GLU A 42 -2.03 -1.97 -2.07
N PHE A 43 -2.56 -3.13 -2.49
CA PHE A 43 -2.58 -4.34 -1.68
C PHE A 43 -1.16 -4.85 -1.44
N HIS A 44 -0.36 -4.96 -2.50
CA HIS A 44 1.03 -5.39 -2.43
C HIS A 44 1.82 -4.46 -1.50
N TYR A 45 1.76 -3.15 -1.70
CA TYR A 45 2.52 -2.21 -0.87
C TYR A 45 2.09 -2.22 0.60
N LEU A 46 0.78 -2.35 0.88
CA LEU A 46 0.27 -2.41 2.25
C LEU A 46 0.58 -3.73 2.94
N PHE A 47 0.58 -4.86 2.24
CA PHE A 47 0.50 -6.18 2.90
C PHE A 47 1.60 -7.16 2.53
N LYS A 48 2.18 -7.08 1.33
CA LYS A 48 3.13 -8.07 0.82
C LYS A 48 4.56 -7.55 0.65
N CYS A 49 4.71 -6.30 0.22
CA CYS A 49 6.00 -5.72 -0.14
C CYS A 49 7.03 -5.90 0.98
N LYS A 50 8.12 -6.62 0.67
CA LYS A 50 9.18 -6.94 1.66
C LYS A 50 9.92 -5.69 2.12
N TYR A 51 10.09 -4.70 1.25
CA TYR A 51 10.76 -3.44 1.55
C TYR A 51 10.09 -2.70 2.72
N PHE A 52 8.75 -2.69 2.74
CA PHE A 52 7.98 -1.98 3.77
C PHE A 52 7.70 -2.81 5.04
N ASN A 53 8.27 -4.01 5.18
CA ASN A 53 7.90 -4.93 6.26
C ASN A 53 8.12 -4.33 7.66
N LYS A 54 9.26 -3.67 7.88
CA LYS A 54 9.57 -3.03 9.18
C LYS A 54 8.56 -1.93 9.53
N HIS A 55 8.14 -1.14 8.54
CA HIS A 55 7.15 -0.08 8.72
C HIS A 55 5.76 -0.67 8.98
N ARG A 56 5.38 -1.70 8.22
CA ARG A 56 4.13 -2.44 8.40
C ARG A 56 4.00 -3.01 9.81
N CYS A 57 5.01 -3.73 10.30
CA CYS A 57 5.01 -4.29 11.65
C CYS A 57 4.92 -3.22 12.75
N LYS A 58 5.40 -1.99 12.47
CA LYS A 58 5.35 -0.87 13.43
C LYS A 58 4.00 -0.17 13.48
N PHE A 59 3.29 -0.07 12.35
CA PHE A 59 2.11 0.79 12.23
C PHE A 59 0.81 0.03 12.01
N VAL A 60 0.85 -1.23 11.62
CA VAL A 60 -0.33 -2.05 11.35
C VAL A 60 -0.38 -3.19 12.36
N LYS A 61 -1.56 -3.52 12.90
CA LYS A 61 -1.71 -4.66 13.81
C LYS A 61 -1.39 -5.97 13.10
N HIS A 62 -0.78 -6.90 13.84
CA HIS A 62 -0.42 -8.24 13.39
C HIS A 62 -1.54 -8.99 12.67
N TYR A 63 -2.77 -8.87 13.16
CA TYR A 63 -3.96 -9.44 12.55
C TYR A 63 -4.11 -9.14 11.05
N TYR A 64 -3.79 -7.90 10.63
CA TYR A 64 -4.05 -7.44 9.26
C TYR A 64 -2.98 -7.87 8.25
N TYR A 65 -1.74 -8.12 8.69
CA TYR A 65 -0.64 -8.50 7.77
C TYR A 65 -0.27 -9.99 7.81
N ILE A 66 -0.92 -10.78 8.67
CA ILE A 66 -0.86 -12.24 8.67
C ILE A 66 -2.01 -12.79 7.82
N HIS A 67 -1.76 -13.76 6.94
CA HIS A 67 -2.77 -14.36 6.06
C HIS A 67 -3.66 -13.30 5.38
N VAL A 68 -3.01 -12.42 4.63
CA VAL A 68 -3.60 -11.21 4.05
C VAL A 68 -4.67 -11.56 3.01
N ASN A 69 -5.76 -10.80 3.00
CA ASN A 69 -6.84 -10.94 2.04
C ASN A 69 -7.61 -9.61 1.91
N MET A 70 -8.47 -9.51 0.92
CA MET A 70 -9.25 -8.29 0.66
C MET A 70 -10.18 -7.92 1.82
N HIS A 71 -10.77 -8.91 2.50
CA HIS A 71 -11.66 -8.64 3.64
C HIS A 71 -10.92 -7.93 4.78
N LYS A 72 -9.70 -8.34 5.11
CA LYS A 72 -8.85 -7.67 6.11
C LYS A 72 -8.47 -6.25 5.70
N MET A 73 -8.27 -6.01 4.40
CA MET A 73 -8.03 -4.66 3.89
C MET A 73 -9.26 -3.77 4.08
N THR A 74 -10.46 -4.27 3.75
CA THR A 74 -11.72 -3.56 4.00
C THR A 74 -11.88 -3.24 5.49
N GLN A 75 -11.71 -4.22 6.37
CA GLN A 75 -11.77 -4.02 7.82
C GLN A 75 -10.76 -2.96 8.31
N LEU A 76 -9.53 -2.96 7.78
CA LEU A 76 -8.50 -1.99 8.15
C LEU A 76 -8.88 -0.56 7.74
N PHE A 77 -9.59 -0.38 6.62
CA PHE A 77 -10.01 0.93 6.13
C PHE A 77 -11.30 1.45 6.73
N ASP A 78 -12.10 0.57 7.31
CA ASP A 78 -13.37 0.88 7.96
C ASP A 78 -13.23 0.89 9.50
N ASP A 79 -12.01 0.72 10.01
CA ASP A 79 -11.71 0.81 11.45
C ASP A 79 -12.09 2.20 11.97
N THR A 80 -12.92 2.25 13.02
CA THR A 80 -13.40 3.49 13.65
C THR A 80 -12.43 4.01 14.72
N ASN A 81 -11.34 3.29 14.99
CA ASN A 81 -10.34 3.71 15.95
C ASN A 81 -9.38 4.75 15.35
N ASP A 82 -9.52 6.00 15.79
CA ASP A 82 -8.69 7.12 15.35
C ASP A 82 -7.18 6.87 15.49
N THR A 83 -6.76 6.19 16.56
CA THR A 83 -5.33 5.91 16.78
C THR A 83 -4.79 4.96 15.71
N GLU A 84 -5.55 3.93 15.37
CA GLU A 84 -5.18 2.97 14.33
C GLU A 84 -5.24 3.61 12.93
N LEU A 85 -6.27 4.42 12.67
CA LEU A 85 -6.37 5.22 11.45
C LEU A 85 -5.18 6.18 11.28
N ILE A 86 -4.70 6.81 12.36
CA ILE A 86 -3.52 7.68 12.33
C ILE A 86 -2.26 6.86 12.02
N LYS A 87 -2.08 5.68 12.63
CA LYS A 87 -0.93 4.81 12.35
C LYS A 87 -0.94 4.32 10.90
N LEU A 88 -2.10 3.90 10.39
CA LEU A 88 -2.30 3.52 9.00
C LEU A 88 -1.96 4.69 8.06
N ALA A 89 -2.47 5.89 8.34
CA ALA A 89 -2.18 7.07 7.54
C ALA A 89 -0.68 7.42 7.53
N LYS A 90 0.03 7.21 8.65
CA LYS A 90 1.49 7.39 8.72
C LYS A 90 2.20 6.36 7.83
N PHE A 91 1.77 5.10 7.89
CA PHE A 91 2.35 4.06 7.05
C PHE A 91 2.14 4.32 5.55
N ILE A 92 0.92 4.67 5.13
CA ILE A 92 0.62 5.02 3.75
C ILE A 92 1.42 6.25 3.30
N SER A 93 1.60 7.25 4.17
CA SER A 93 2.45 8.40 3.86
C SER A 93 3.88 8.00 3.52
N ILE A 94 4.47 7.07 4.28
CA ILE A 94 5.83 6.56 4.03
C ILE A 94 5.91 5.91 2.64
N ILE A 95 4.92 5.07 2.31
CA ILE A 95 4.85 4.42 0.99
C ILE A 95 4.76 5.46 -0.13
N ILE A 96 3.78 6.38 -0.04
CA ILE A 96 3.53 7.39 -1.09
C ILE A 96 4.74 8.32 -1.26
N ILE A 97 5.39 8.74 -0.18
CA ILE A 97 6.57 9.60 -0.25
C ILE A 97 7.72 8.87 -0.93
N HIS A 98 7.95 7.60 -0.56
CA HIS A 98 9.01 6.81 -1.17
C HIS A 98 8.80 6.65 -2.69
N LEU A 99 7.59 6.29 -3.12
CA LEU A 99 7.25 6.10 -4.54
C LEU A 99 7.14 7.42 -5.33
N LYS A 100 7.09 8.58 -4.67
CA LYS A 100 7.15 9.88 -5.36
C LYS A 100 8.57 10.31 -5.71
N ASN A 101 9.55 9.85 -4.95
CA ASN A 101 10.95 10.25 -5.06
C ASN A 101 11.81 9.24 -5.84
N GLY A 102 11.23 8.10 -6.21
CA GLY A 102 11.83 7.08 -7.07
C GLY A 102 11.37 7.18 -8.52
#